data_AF-A0A957UCI5-F1
#
_entry.id   AF-A0A957UCI5-F1
#
_cell.length_a   1.000
_cell.length_b   1.000
_cell.length_c   1.000
_cell.angle_alpha   90.00
_cell.angle_beta   90.00
_cell.angle_gamma   90.00
#
_symmetry.space_group_name_H-M   'P 1'
#
loop_
_entity.id
_entity.type
_entity.pdbx_description
1 polymer ?
#
loop_
_entity_poly.entity_id
_entity_poly.type
_entity_poly.pdbx_seq_one_letter_code
_entity_poly.pdbx_strand_id
1 'polypeptide(L)'
;MQTLQRNSGAAGSVRDARRGGRVAVAALWLGAITLLGLGLRVWAIGAKGLWLDEAFSIWMSRHPLPELLDWLVRIDQHPPLYYALLHGWLAFGDSEAWVRALSALAGTLTIPVFFAFVRTLSADLPALIAAFVLTIAPF
;
A
#
# COMPACT_ATOMS: atom_id res chain seq x y z
N MET A 1 -32.96 -36.34 -29.10
CA MET A 1 -32.21 -35.88 -27.90
C MET A 1 -30.89 -35.20 -28.29
N GLN A 2 -30.89 -34.06 -28.99
CA GLN A 2 -29.66 -33.36 -29.42
C GLN A 2 -29.66 -31.84 -29.16
N THR A 3 -30.75 -31.29 -28.64
CA THR A 3 -30.95 -29.83 -28.47
C THR A 3 -30.44 -29.27 -27.14
N LEU A 4 -30.03 -30.10 -26.18
CA LEU A 4 -29.65 -29.62 -24.83
C LEU A 4 -28.16 -29.27 -24.66
N GLN A 5 -27.25 -29.69 -25.56
CA GLN A 5 -25.81 -29.43 -25.41
C GLN A 5 -25.33 -28.10 -26.01
N ARG A 6 -26.10 -27.48 -26.93
CA ARG A 6 -25.69 -26.24 -27.62
C ARG A 6 -25.81 -24.97 -26.78
N ASN A 7 -26.67 -24.96 -25.76
CA ASN A 7 -26.93 -23.77 -24.93
C ASN A 7 -25.89 -23.54 -23.81
N SER A 8 -25.18 -24.58 -23.38
CA SER A 8 -24.24 -24.50 -22.26
C SER A 8 -22.99 -23.68 -22.61
N GLY A 9 -22.52 -23.73 -23.87
CA GLY A 9 -21.36 -22.97 -24.33
C GLY A 9 -21.60 -21.47 -24.45
N ALA A 10 -22.79 -21.08 -24.95
CA ALA A 10 -23.16 -19.66 -25.07
C ALA A 10 -23.35 -18.99 -23.69
N ALA A 11 -23.94 -19.72 -22.73
CA ALA A 11 -24.11 -19.23 -21.37
C ALA A 11 -22.78 -19.05 -20.61
N GLY A 12 -21.78 -19.91 -20.87
CA GLY A 12 -20.44 -19.77 -20.30
C GLY A 12 -19.71 -18.54 -20.82
N SER A 13 -19.70 -18.34 -22.15
CA SER A 13 -19.07 -17.17 -22.80
C SER A 13 -19.60 -15.83 -22.29
N VAL A 14 -20.92 -15.71 -22.10
CA VAL A 14 -21.54 -14.47 -21.58
C VAL A 14 -21.17 -14.23 -20.11
N ARG A 15 -21.06 -15.28 -19.29
CA ARG A 15 -20.64 -15.18 -17.87
C ARG A 15 -19.18 -14.75 -17.75
N ASP A 16 -18.30 -15.30 -18.57
CA ASP A 16 -16.88 -14.95 -18.58
C ASP A 16 -16.65 -13.51 -19.03
N ALA A 17 -17.36 -13.05 -20.06
CA ALA A 17 -17.31 -11.66 -20.51
C ALA A 17 -17.78 -10.68 -19.41
N ARG A 18 -18.89 -11.00 -18.73
CA ARG A 18 -19.40 -10.19 -17.61
C ARG A 18 -18.44 -10.20 -16.41
N ARG A 19 -17.82 -11.33 -16.11
CA ARG A 19 -16.83 -11.45 -15.04
C ARG A 19 -15.59 -10.61 -15.34
N GLY A 20 -15.06 -10.69 -16.58
CA GLY A 20 -13.93 -9.88 -17.02
C GLY A 20 -14.20 -8.38 -16.92
N GLY A 21 -15.36 -7.92 -17.39
CA GLY A 21 -15.75 -6.51 -17.29
C GLY A 21 -15.85 -6.01 -15.84
N ARG A 22 -16.42 -6.81 -14.93
CA ARG A 22 -16.51 -6.45 -13.51
C ARG A 22 -15.14 -6.35 -12.83
N VAL A 23 -14.23 -7.26 -13.15
CA VAL A 23 -12.85 -7.24 -12.63
C VAL A 23 -12.09 -6.03 -13.14
N ALA A 24 -12.22 -5.69 -14.42
CA ALA A 24 -11.58 -4.51 -15.00
C ALA A 24 -12.07 -3.21 -14.35
N VAL A 25 -13.38 -3.07 -14.15
CA VAL A 25 -13.98 -1.92 -13.47
C VAL A 25 -13.48 -1.82 -12.03
N ALA A 26 -13.48 -2.91 -11.28
CA ALA A 26 -12.97 -2.92 -9.90
C ALA A 26 -11.48 -2.54 -9.83
N ALA A 27 -10.66 -3.03 -10.77
CA ALA A 27 -9.24 -2.67 -10.84
C ALA A 27 -9.02 -1.19 -11.16
N LEU A 28 -9.82 -0.60 -12.07
CA LEU A 28 -9.78 0.83 -12.37
C LEU A 28 -10.12 1.68 -11.14
N TRP A 29 -11.19 1.33 -10.42
CA TRP A 29 -11.57 2.03 -9.19
C TRP A 29 -10.51 1.88 -8.11
N LEU A 30 -9.97 0.69 -7.91
CA LEU A 30 -8.88 0.46 -6.95
C LEU A 30 -7.65 1.30 -7.29
N GLY A 31 -7.28 1.37 -8.57
CA GLY A 31 -6.19 2.22 -9.05
C GLY A 31 -6.45 3.69 -8.75
N ALA A 32 -7.66 4.18 -9.04
CA ALA A 32 -8.04 5.56 -8.73
C ALA A 32 -7.99 5.87 -7.22
N ILE A 33 -8.49 4.96 -6.37
CA ILE A 33 -8.45 5.10 -4.90
C ILE A 33 -6.99 5.11 -4.41
N THR A 34 -6.14 4.22 -4.94
CA THR A 34 -4.72 4.14 -4.56
C THR A 34 -3.97 5.41 -4.95
N LEU A 35 -4.21 5.94 -6.16
CA LEU A 35 -3.62 7.20 -6.62
C LEU A 35 -4.10 8.40 -5.81
N LEU A 36 -5.40 8.43 -5.45
CA LEU A 36 -5.93 9.44 -4.53
C LEU A 36 -5.23 9.36 -3.17
N GLY A 37 -5.06 8.15 -2.61
CA GLY A 37 -4.38 7.94 -1.34
C GLY A 37 -2.91 8.33 -1.35
N LEU A 38 -2.21 8.10 -2.46
CA LEU A 38 -0.86 8.64 -2.68
C LEU A 38 -0.88 10.16 -2.70
N GLY A 39 -1.75 10.76 -3.52
CA GLY A 39 -1.87 12.21 -3.66
C GLY A 39 -2.11 12.91 -2.32
N LEU A 40 -3.02 12.37 -1.50
CA LEU A 40 -3.30 12.90 -0.16
C LEU A 40 -2.10 12.79 0.78
N ARG A 41 -1.31 11.71 0.71
CA ARG A 41 -0.14 11.48 1.58
C ARG A 41 1.08 12.32 1.21
N VAL A 42 1.27 12.58 -0.08
CA VAL A 42 2.40 13.41 -0.55
C VAL A 42 2.08 14.90 -0.52
N TRP A 43 0.80 15.27 -0.46
CA TRP A 43 0.38 16.66 -0.35
C TRP A 43 0.92 17.27 0.95
N ALA A 44 1.76 18.31 0.81
CA ALA A 44 2.41 19.01 1.91
C ALA A 44 3.28 18.13 2.85
N ILE A 45 3.78 16.99 2.38
CA ILE A 45 4.57 16.04 3.19
C ILE A 45 5.86 16.64 3.79
N GLY A 46 6.42 17.66 3.16
CA GLY A 46 7.61 18.39 3.63
C GLY A 46 7.30 19.73 4.31
N ALA A 47 6.04 20.08 4.58
CA ALA A 47 5.67 21.41 5.08
C ALA A 47 5.91 21.59 6.58
N LYS A 48 6.06 20.49 7.34
CA LYS A 48 6.33 20.49 8.77
C LYS A 48 7.74 19.99 9.02
N GLY A 49 8.43 20.58 10.00
CA GLY A 49 9.73 20.08 10.46
C GLY A 49 9.65 18.66 11.03
N LEU A 50 10.81 18.04 11.21
CA LEU A 50 10.92 16.68 11.76
C LEU A 50 10.43 16.59 13.20
N TRP A 51 9.67 15.54 13.48
CA TRP A 51 9.35 15.13 14.85
C TRP A 51 10.56 14.41 15.48
N LEU A 52 10.57 14.30 16.81
CA LEU A 52 11.70 13.72 17.54
C LEU A 52 11.96 12.25 17.15
N ASP A 53 10.91 11.47 16.98
CA ASP A 53 10.93 10.07 16.55
C ASP A 53 11.38 9.91 15.09
N GLU A 54 11.00 10.84 14.21
CA GLU A 54 11.50 10.90 12.83
C GLU A 54 13.00 11.21 12.80
N ALA A 55 13.43 12.22 13.57
CA ALA A 55 14.84 12.60 13.66
C ALA A 55 15.70 11.46 14.23
N PHE A 56 15.20 10.78 15.27
CA PHE A 56 15.87 9.61 15.83
C PHE A 56 15.97 8.47 14.80
N SER A 57 14.90 8.23 14.03
CA SER A 57 14.91 7.20 12.98
C SER A 57 15.90 7.50 11.87
N ILE A 58 16.01 8.76 11.44
CA ILE A 58 17.01 9.19 10.47
C ILE A 58 18.41 9.03 11.05
N TRP A 59 18.64 9.45 12.29
CA TRP A 59 19.93 9.32 12.96
C TRP A 59 20.37 7.87 13.06
N MET A 60 19.48 6.98 13.50
CA MET A 60 19.75 5.53 13.58
C MET A 60 20.09 4.97 12.20
N SER A 61 19.28 5.30 11.19
CA SER A 61 19.43 4.77 9.82
C SER A 61 20.66 5.30 9.07
N ARG A 62 21.38 6.29 9.61
CA ARG A 62 22.67 6.75 9.05
C ARG A 62 23.87 5.91 9.47
N HIS A 63 23.73 5.07 10.49
CA HIS A 63 24.80 4.17 10.91
C HIS A 63 24.95 3.01 9.93
N PRO A 64 26.15 2.41 9.79
CA PRO A 64 26.35 1.19 9.03
C PRO A 64 25.39 0.09 9.50
N LEU A 65 24.82 -0.68 8.55
CA LEU A 65 23.87 -1.76 8.88
C LEU A 65 24.34 -2.73 9.99
N PRO A 66 25.62 -3.17 10.03
CA PRO A 66 26.08 -4.04 11.12
C PRO A 66 26.00 -3.38 12.49
N GLU A 67 26.35 -2.09 12.57
CA GLU A 67 26.28 -1.32 13.82
C GLU A 67 24.82 -1.09 14.21
N LEU A 68 23.96 -0.74 13.24
CA LEU A 68 22.53 -0.57 13.45
C LEU A 68 21.89 -1.83 14.05
N LEU A 69 22.18 -3.00 13.49
CA LEU A 69 21.65 -4.27 13.99
C LEU A 69 22.17 -4.60 15.40
N ASP A 70 23.44 -4.31 15.68
CA ASP A 70 24.00 -4.50 17.03
C ASP A 70 23.36 -3.54 18.05
N TRP A 71 23.14 -2.28 17.68
CA TRP A 71 22.44 -1.28 18.50
C TRP A 71 20.99 -1.69 18.78
N LEU A 72 20.26 -2.19 17.78
CA LEU A 72 18.90 -2.69 17.98
C LEU A 72 18.86 -3.91 18.91
N VAL A 73 19.77 -4.85 18.75
CA VAL A 73 19.81 -6.03 19.63
C VAL A 73 20.12 -5.65 21.07
N ARG A 74 20.93 -4.61 21.30
CA ARG A 74 21.44 -4.25 22.63
C ARG A 74 20.66 -3.18 23.36
N ILE A 75 20.08 -2.23 22.65
CA ILE A 75 19.61 -0.95 23.22
C ILE A 75 18.18 -0.65 22.82
N ASP A 76 17.81 -0.91 21.57
CA ASP A 76 16.53 -0.47 21.01
C ASP A 76 15.62 -1.63 20.57
N GLN A 77 14.50 -1.82 21.26
CA GLN A 77 13.56 -2.94 21.00
C GLN A 77 12.68 -2.76 19.74
N HIS A 78 12.84 -1.67 18.99
CA HIS A 78 12.06 -1.48 17.76
C HIS A 78 12.47 -2.47 16.66
N PRO A 79 11.52 -2.97 15.84
CA PRO A 79 11.83 -3.91 14.78
C PRO A 79 12.81 -3.35 13.72
N PRO A 80 13.84 -4.11 13.31
CA PRO A 80 14.94 -3.61 12.46
C PRO A 80 14.54 -3.27 11.04
N LEU A 81 13.40 -3.78 10.58
CA LEU A 81 13.00 -3.68 9.18
C LEU A 81 12.87 -2.24 8.72
N TYR A 82 12.24 -1.37 9.52
CA TYR A 82 12.02 0.01 9.11
C TYR A 82 13.33 0.78 8.97
N TYR A 83 14.24 0.66 9.93
CA TYR A 83 15.55 1.33 9.87
C TYR A 83 16.42 0.79 8.73
N ALA A 84 16.39 -0.52 8.46
CA ALA A 84 17.13 -1.09 7.34
C ALA A 84 16.61 -0.59 5.98
N LEU A 85 15.28 -0.48 5.82
CA LEU A 85 14.67 0.11 4.63
C LEU A 85 15.02 1.59 4.51
N LEU A 86 14.94 2.35 5.60
CA LEU A 86 15.27 3.77 5.62
C LEU A 86 16.76 4.01 5.35
N HIS A 87 17.66 3.16 5.84
CA HIS A 87 19.09 3.21 5.51
C HIS A 87 19.34 3.13 4.01
N GLY A 88 18.73 2.16 3.33
CA GLY A 88 18.81 2.05 1.87
C GLY A 88 18.12 3.21 1.15
N TRP A 89 17.02 3.73 1.69
CA TRP A 89 16.26 4.83 1.10
C TRP A 89 17.02 6.16 1.14
N LEU A 90 17.75 6.41 2.22
CA LEU A 90 18.58 7.60 2.42
C LEU A 90 19.74 7.70 1.42
N ALA A 91 20.15 6.61 0.79
CA ALA A 91 21.18 6.61 -0.25
C ALA A 91 20.77 7.41 -1.50
N PHE A 92 19.47 7.63 -1.71
CA PHE A 92 18.92 8.35 -2.87
C PHE A 92 18.54 9.80 -2.56
N GLY A 93 18.63 10.23 -1.30
CA GLY A 93 18.30 11.59 -0.85
C GLY A 93 18.00 11.66 0.64
N ASP A 94 18.02 12.85 1.21
CA ASP A 94 17.86 13.07 2.65
C ASP A 94 16.95 14.26 3.00
N SER A 95 16.26 14.84 2.01
CA SER A 95 15.24 15.86 2.29
C SER A 95 14.11 15.30 3.16
N GLU A 96 13.50 16.12 4.00
CA GLU A 96 12.42 15.67 4.90
C GLU A 96 11.25 15.03 4.14
N ALA A 97 10.90 15.59 2.98
CA ALA A 97 9.88 15.04 2.09
C ALA A 97 10.28 13.66 1.55
N TRP A 98 11.55 13.47 1.19
CA TRP A 98 12.06 12.19 0.69
C TRP A 98 12.07 11.11 1.77
N VAL A 99 12.50 11.44 2.98
CA VAL A 99 12.49 10.52 4.12
C VAL A 99 11.06 10.03 4.38
N ARG A 100 10.09 10.95 4.43
CA ARG A 100 8.68 10.62 4.65
C ARG A 100 8.04 9.89 3.47
N ALA A 101 8.61 10.01 2.26
CA ALA A 101 8.10 9.32 1.07
C ALA A 101 8.13 7.79 1.22
N LEU A 102 9.08 7.24 1.98
CA LEU A 102 9.11 5.81 2.29
C LEU A 102 7.84 5.37 3.02
N SER A 103 7.48 6.08 4.09
CA SER A 103 6.27 5.81 4.87
C SER A 103 5.00 6.11 4.09
N ALA A 104 4.99 7.18 3.26
CA ALA A 104 3.88 7.48 2.37
C ALA A 104 3.64 6.35 1.36
N LEU A 105 4.71 5.82 0.75
CA LEU A 105 4.64 4.71 -0.19
C LEU A 105 4.14 3.43 0.49
N ALA A 106 4.71 3.06 1.64
CA ALA A 106 4.25 1.91 2.42
C ALA A 106 2.76 2.05 2.78
N GLY A 107 2.35 3.23 3.27
CA GLY A 107 0.96 3.54 3.57
C GLY A 107 0.04 3.44 2.35
N THR A 108 0.46 3.93 1.19
CA THR A 108 -0.30 3.80 -0.07
C THR A 108 -0.45 2.34 -0.50
N LEU A 109 0.60 1.53 -0.36
CA LEU A 109 0.56 0.10 -0.71
C LEU A 109 -0.38 -0.71 0.20
N THR A 110 -0.70 -0.21 1.39
CA THR A 110 -1.71 -0.87 2.24
C THR A 110 -3.11 -0.84 1.61
N ILE A 111 -3.43 0.13 0.76
CA ILE A 111 -4.75 0.27 0.11
C ILE A 111 -5.09 -0.96 -0.76
N PRO A 112 -4.29 -1.35 -1.77
CA PRO A 112 -4.56 -2.54 -2.57
C PRO A 112 -4.44 -3.84 -1.77
N VAL A 113 -3.55 -3.90 -0.77
CA VAL A 113 -3.42 -5.07 0.12
C VAL A 113 -4.69 -5.25 0.95
N PHE A 114 -5.23 -4.17 1.51
CA PHE A 114 -6.45 -4.18 2.30
C PHE A 114 -7.67 -4.50 1.44
N PHE A 115 -7.75 -3.95 0.24
CA PHE A 115 -8.76 -4.35 -0.74
C PHE A 115 -8.71 -5.86 -1.01
N ALA A 116 -7.52 -6.40 -1.30
CA ALA A 116 -7.34 -7.83 -1.57
C ALA A 116 -7.78 -8.67 -0.36
N PHE A 117 -7.42 -8.25 0.85
CA PHE A 117 -7.85 -8.88 2.09
C PHE A 117 -9.38 -8.89 2.24
N VAL A 118 -10.05 -7.73 2.17
CA VAL A 118 -11.52 -7.64 2.33
C VAL A 118 -12.25 -8.41 1.24
N ARG A 119 -11.71 -8.45 0.02
CA ARG A 119 -12.26 -9.25 -1.09
C ARG A 119 -12.21 -10.76 -0.84
N THR A 120 -11.35 -11.25 0.06
CA THR A 120 -11.40 -12.67 0.47
C THR A 120 -12.62 -12.98 1.35
N LEU A 121 -13.19 -11.96 2.01
CA LEU A 121 -14.30 -12.06 2.94
C LEU A 121 -15.64 -11.60 2.36
N SER A 122 -15.62 -10.78 1.30
CA SER A 122 -16.81 -10.12 0.74
C SER A 122 -16.71 -9.89 -0.77
N ALA A 123 -17.72 -9.26 -1.35
CA ALA A 123 -17.75 -8.89 -2.77
C ALA A 123 -16.87 -7.65 -3.07
N ASP A 124 -16.65 -7.39 -4.37
CA ASP A 124 -15.78 -6.30 -4.83
C ASP A 124 -16.25 -4.90 -4.34
N LEU A 125 -17.56 -4.65 -4.27
CA LEU A 125 -18.08 -3.34 -3.86
C LEU A 125 -17.79 -3.03 -2.37
N PRO A 126 -18.14 -3.89 -1.40
CA PRO A 126 -17.71 -3.70 0.00
C PRO A 126 -16.19 -3.54 0.15
N ALA A 127 -15.39 -4.29 -0.60
CA ALA A 127 -13.93 -4.15 -0.58
C ALA A 127 -13.46 -2.78 -1.09
N LEU A 128 -14.06 -2.27 -2.18
CA LEU A 128 -13.77 -0.91 -2.68
C LEU A 128 -14.18 0.17 -1.67
N ILE A 129 -15.34 0.03 -1.02
CA ILE A 129 -15.80 0.97 0.02
C ILE A 129 -14.81 0.96 1.20
N ALA A 130 -14.40 -0.22 1.67
CA ALA A 130 -13.45 -0.34 2.77
C ALA A 130 -12.08 0.28 2.42
N ALA A 131 -11.58 0.04 1.20
CA ALA A 131 -10.33 0.65 0.71
C ALA A 131 -10.44 2.18 0.60
N PHE A 132 -11.60 2.69 0.15
CA PHE A 132 -11.85 4.13 0.09
C PHE A 132 -11.89 4.76 1.49
N VAL A 133 -12.57 4.13 2.46
CA VAL A 133 -12.60 4.59 3.85
C VAL A 133 -11.19 4.64 4.44
N LEU A 134 -10.37 3.59 4.23
CA LEU A 134 -8.96 3.58 4.64
C LEU A 134 -8.15 4.72 4.00
N THR A 135 -8.47 5.08 2.77
CA THR A 135 -7.76 6.13 2.02
C THR A 135 -7.95 7.51 2.64
N ILE A 136 -9.16 7.81 3.12
CA ILE A 136 -9.53 9.11 3.70
C ILE A 136 -9.42 9.14 5.23
N ALA A 137 -9.14 8.00 5.86
CA ALA A 137 -8.92 7.94 7.30
C ALA A 137 -7.70 8.81 7.66
N PRO A 138 -7.83 9.73 8.63
CA PRO A 138 -6.74 10.65 8.98
C PRO A 138 -5.65 10.01 9.86
N PHE A 139 -5.76 8.71 10.15
CA PHE A 139 -4.92 7.96 11.08
C PHE A 139 -4.11 6.90 10.35
#